data_AF-A0AA38NXS3-F1
#
_entry.id   AF-A0AA38NXS3-F1
#
_cell.length_a   1.000
_cell.length_b   1.000
_cell.length_c   1.000
_cell.angle_alpha   90.00
_cell.angle_beta   90.00
_cell.angle_gamma   90.00
#
_symmetry.space_group_name_H-M   'P 1'
#
loop_
_entity.id
_entity.type
_entity.pdbx_description
1 polymer ?
#
loop_
_entity_poly.entity_id
_entity_poly.type
_entity_poly.pdbx_seq_one_letter_code
_entity_poly.pdbx_strand_id
1 'polypeptide(L)'
;LSDSKTSIEGLTKHHQKWEDQGFIGVANPREYKATISALRERNARTSFKWVKGHAGIEGNEHADELAKTGCQKDDVDAVDLEIPPTLKVPGAKLKGMTQVLAYKAIRNHKMAKPKYQMALDRRATRTNVGRAKYMINETQGIEPSDRLFWKSLRHKDFSRKYRYFIWMTAHNGYKTG
;
A
#
# COMPACT_ATOMS: atom_id res chain seq x y z
N LEU A 1 8.76 -13.21 -19.93
CA LEU A 1 9.34 -13.83 -18.73
C LEU A 1 9.49 -12.77 -17.66
N SER A 2 9.42 -13.10 -16.38
CA SER A 2 9.68 -12.16 -15.27
C SER A 2 9.95 -12.95 -13.99
N ASP A 3 10.77 -12.38 -13.11
CA ASP A 3 11.07 -12.91 -11.78
C ASP A 3 10.04 -12.50 -10.71
N SER A 4 9.21 -11.50 -11.01
CA SER A 4 8.12 -11.04 -10.12
C SER A 4 6.97 -12.05 -10.10
N LYS A 5 7.06 -12.99 -9.16
CA LYS A 5 5.99 -13.95 -8.89
C LYS A 5 4.68 -13.25 -8.53
N THR A 6 4.74 -12.18 -7.75
CA THR A 6 3.57 -11.42 -7.30
C THR A 6 2.83 -10.78 -8.47
N SER A 7 3.54 -10.15 -9.40
CA SER A 7 2.93 -9.56 -10.61
C SER A 7 2.31 -10.64 -11.49
N ILE A 8 3.01 -11.74 -11.74
CA ILE A 8 2.51 -12.85 -12.56
C ILE A 8 1.24 -13.46 -11.94
N GLU A 9 1.25 -13.77 -10.65
CA GLU A 9 0.08 -14.34 -9.97
C GLU A 9 -1.08 -13.34 -9.93
N GLY A 10 -0.78 -12.05 -9.78
CA GLY A 10 -1.74 -10.97 -9.90
C GLY A 10 -2.47 -10.98 -11.25
N LEU A 11 -1.72 -11.00 -12.35
CA LEU A 11 -2.26 -10.96 -13.71
C LEU A 11 -2.93 -12.27 -14.16
N THR A 12 -2.53 -13.42 -13.60
CA THR A 12 -3.01 -14.73 -14.06
C THR A 12 -4.02 -15.39 -13.13
N LYS A 13 -3.77 -15.39 -11.82
CA LYS A 13 -4.57 -16.13 -10.83
C LYS A 13 -5.57 -15.25 -10.10
N HIS A 14 -5.21 -14.00 -9.80
CA HIS A 14 -5.99 -13.16 -8.89
C HIS A 14 -6.86 -12.12 -9.59
N HIS A 15 -6.49 -11.73 -10.82
CA HIS A 15 -7.15 -10.66 -11.57
C HIS A 15 -8.68 -10.76 -11.57
N GLN A 16 -9.25 -11.93 -11.90
CA GLN A 16 -10.70 -12.11 -11.96
C GLN A 16 -11.40 -11.78 -10.63
N LYS A 17 -10.84 -12.26 -9.51
CA LYS A 17 -11.37 -11.97 -8.17
C LYS A 17 -11.23 -10.49 -7.84
N TRP A 18 -10.11 -9.87 -8.21
CA TRP A 18 -9.90 -8.44 -7.98
C TRP A 18 -10.87 -7.58 -8.78
N GLU A 19 -11.14 -7.93 -10.03
CA GLU A 19 -12.16 -7.26 -10.86
C GLU A 19 -13.55 -7.38 -10.25
N ASP A 20 -13.93 -8.58 -9.83
CA ASP A 20 -15.21 -8.82 -9.16
C ASP A 20 -15.33 -8.00 -7.86
N GLN A 21 -14.21 -7.74 -7.19
CA GLN A 21 -14.11 -6.94 -5.97
C GLN A 21 -13.75 -5.47 -6.24
N GLY A 22 -13.74 -5.02 -7.49
CA GLY A 22 -13.46 -3.63 -7.89
C GLY A 22 -12.06 -3.13 -7.52
N PHE A 23 -11.12 -4.04 -7.28
CA PHE A 23 -9.76 -3.80 -6.79
C PHE A 23 -9.69 -3.11 -5.43
N ILE A 24 -10.75 -3.21 -4.62
CA ILE A 24 -10.80 -2.59 -3.30
C ILE A 24 -9.75 -3.24 -2.38
N GLY A 25 -8.75 -2.45 -1.96
CA GLY A 25 -7.69 -2.90 -1.07
C GLY A 25 -6.58 -3.70 -1.75
N VAL A 26 -6.56 -3.76 -3.08
CA VAL A 26 -5.44 -4.30 -3.87
C VAL A 26 -4.35 -3.23 -3.97
N ALA A 27 -3.09 -3.61 -3.79
CA ALA A 27 -1.96 -2.72 -4.00
C ALA A 27 -1.72 -2.48 -5.50
N ASN A 28 -1.29 -1.28 -5.87
CA ASN A 28 -1.03 -0.88 -7.26
C ASN A 28 -2.23 -1.17 -8.20
N PRO A 29 -3.46 -0.78 -7.82
CA PRO A 29 -4.65 -1.17 -8.57
C PRO A 29 -4.76 -0.46 -9.93
N ARG A 30 -4.03 0.64 -10.16
CA ARG A 30 -4.05 1.36 -11.43
C ARG A 30 -3.22 0.61 -12.46
N GLU A 31 -2.03 0.21 -12.07
CA GLU A 31 -1.04 -0.52 -12.84
C GLU A 31 -1.60 -1.88 -13.27
N TYR A 32 -2.23 -2.62 -12.33
CA TYR A 32 -2.88 -3.89 -12.67
C TYR A 32 -4.03 -3.71 -13.65
N LYS A 33 -4.90 -2.71 -13.46
CA LYS A 33 -6.03 -2.48 -14.37
C LYS A 33 -5.56 -2.12 -15.78
N ALA A 34 -4.57 -1.24 -15.90
CA ALA A 34 -3.98 -0.87 -17.19
C ALA A 34 -3.33 -2.09 -17.87
N THR A 35 -2.52 -2.84 -17.13
CA THR A 35 -1.85 -4.04 -17.65
C THR A 35 -2.86 -5.11 -18.11
N ILE A 36 -3.90 -5.39 -17.30
CA ILE A 36 -4.94 -6.35 -17.66
C ILE A 36 -5.70 -5.89 -18.92
N SER A 37 -5.99 -4.59 -19.03
CA SER A 37 -6.61 -4.01 -20.21
C SER A 37 -5.74 -4.20 -21.45
N ALA A 38 -4.45 -3.81 -21.37
CA ALA A 38 -3.50 -3.97 -22.46
C ALA A 38 -3.34 -5.44 -22.88
N LEU A 39 -3.37 -6.39 -21.94
CA LEU A 39 -3.34 -7.82 -22.25
C LEU A 39 -4.60 -8.31 -22.98
N ARG A 40 -5.77 -7.75 -22.67
CA ARG A 40 -7.05 -8.09 -23.32
C ARG A 40 -7.21 -7.48 -24.70
N GLU A 41 -6.63 -6.30 -24.92
CA GLU A 41 -6.63 -5.63 -26.22
C GLU A 41 -5.78 -6.37 -27.25
N ARG A 42 -4.80 -7.17 -26.80
CA ARG A 42 -3.97 -7.99 -27.69
C ARG A 42 -4.78 -9.14 -28.28
N ASN A 43 -4.76 -9.25 -29.60
CA ASN A 43 -5.36 -10.37 -30.33
C ASN A 43 -4.62 -11.71 -30.15
N ALA A 44 -3.34 -11.66 -29.76
CA ALA A 44 -2.51 -12.86 -29.60
C ALA A 44 -2.53 -13.39 -28.15
N ARG A 45 -2.59 -14.72 -28.02
CA ARG A 45 -2.45 -15.39 -26.72
C ARG A 45 -1.12 -15.02 -26.07
N THR A 46 -1.18 -14.48 -24.87
CA THR A 46 0.00 -14.12 -24.07
C THR A 46 0.17 -15.13 -22.94
N SER A 47 1.38 -15.66 -22.75
CA SER A 47 1.74 -16.56 -21.65
C SER A 47 2.83 -15.94 -20.78
N PHE A 48 2.73 -16.14 -19.47
CA PHE A 48 3.73 -15.70 -18.51
C PHE A 48 4.58 -16.87 -18.07
N LYS A 49 5.90 -16.66 -18.05
CA LYS A 49 6.87 -17.60 -17.49
C LYS A 49 7.55 -16.92 -16.31
N TRP A 50 7.33 -17.47 -15.11
CA TRP A 50 8.09 -17.10 -13.93
C TRP A 50 9.50 -17.69 -14.04
N VAL A 51 10.50 -16.89 -13.71
CA VAL A 51 11.90 -17.32 -13.63
C VAL A 51 12.47 -16.94 -12.26
N LYS A 52 13.52 -17.62 -11.83
CA LYS A 52 14.25 -17.20 -10.63
C LYS A 52 15.09 -15.96 -10.99
N GLY A 53 15.04 -14.91 -10.17
CA GLY A 53 15.92 -13.75 -10.34
C GLY A 53 17.39 -14.11 -10.08
N HIS A 54 18.31 -13.38 -10.71
CA HIS A 54 19.76 -13.61 -10.62
C HIS A 54 20.17 -15.04 -10.96
N ALA A 55 19.52 -15.61 -11.98
CA ALA A 55 19.76 -16.97 -12.45
C ALA A 55 20.62 -17.00 -13.73
N GLY A 56 21.13 -15.85 -14.18
CA GLY A 56 21.93 -15.74 -15.40
C GLY A 56 21.07 -15.83 -16.67
N ILE A 57 19.76 -15.56 -16.58
CA ILE A 57 18.88 -15.52 -17.74
C ILE A 57 19.04 -14.14 -18.37
N GLU A 58 19.82 -14.07 -19.44
CA GLU A 58 20.24 -12.83 -20.11
C GLU A 58 19.14 -11.76 -20.21
N GLY A 59 17.97 -12.09 -20.75
CA GLY A 59 16.86 -11.13 -20.88
C GLY A 59 16.23 -10.66 -19.56
N ASN A 60 16.31 -11.46 -18.48
CA ASN A 60 15.88 -11.04 -17.16
C ASN A 60 16.93 -10.17 -16.48
N GLU A 61 18.21 -10.54 -16.56
CA GLU A 61 19.30 -9.76 -15.94
C GLU A 61 19.40 -8.37 -16.58
N HIS A 62 19.30 -8.26 -17.91
CA HIS A 62 19.23 -6.95 -18.58
C HIS A 62 18.00 -6.13 -18.14
N ALA A 63 16.86 -6.78 -17.90
CA ALA A 63 15.68 -6.09 -17.37
C ALA A 63 15.91 -5.56 -15.94
N ASP A 64 16.61 -6.33 -15.09
CA ASP A 64 16.99 -5.93 -13.73
C ASP A 64 17.98 -4.75 -13.75
N GLU A 65 18.95 -4.76 -14.66
CA GLU A 65 19.90 -3.66 -14.87
C GLU A 65 19.20 -2.38 -15.34
N LEU A 66 18.27 -2.49 -16.30
CA LEU A 66 17.46 -1.37 -16.75
C LEU A 66 16.56 -0.83 -15.63
N ALA A 67 15.96 -1.70 -14.84
CA ALA A 67 15.14 -1.30 -13.69
C ALA A 67 15.99 -0.56 -12.64
N LYS A 68 17.21 -1.04 -12.35
CA LYS A 68 18.15 -0.38 -11.44
C LYS A 68 18.57 1.00 -11.96
N THR A 69 18.83 1.10 -13.26
CA THR A 69 19.14 2.38 -13.91
C THR A 69 17.95 3.34 -13.80
N GLY A 70 16.73 2.84 -14.01
CA GLY A 70 15.50 3.61 -13.82
C GLY A 70 15.34 4.16 -12.41
N CYS A 71 15.72 3.40 -11.37
CA CYS A 71 15.70 3.88 -9.98
C CYS A 71 16.69 5.02 -9.70
N GLN A 72 17.69 5.23 -10.56
CA GLN A 72 18.73 6.26 -10.41
C GLN A 72 18.45 7.52 -11.23
N LYS A 73 17.38 7.54 -12.04
CA LYS A 73 16.98 8.74 -12.77
C LYS A 73 16.43 9.80 -11.83
N ASP A 74 16.78 11.05 -12.09
CA ASP A 74 16.24 12.20 -11.36
C ASP A 74 14.75 12.42 -11.68
N ASP A 75 14.39 12.21 -12.95
CA ASP A 75 13.02 12.35 -13.45
C ASP A 75 12.34 10.99 -13.66
N VAL A 76 11.06 10.94 -13.34
CA VAL A 76 10.23 9.74 -13.54
C VAL A 76 9.81 9.60 -15.01
N ASP A 77 9.89 8.37 -15.53
CA ASP A 77 9.39 8.07 -16.86
C ASP A 77 7.85 8.16 -16.90
N ALA A 78 7.31 8.78 -17.95
CA ALA A 78 5.87 8.83 -18.18
C ALA A 78 5.37 7.47 -18.68
N VAL A 79 4.60 6.76 -17.84
CA VAL A 79 3.94 5.50 -18.20
C VAL A 79 2.47 5.76 -18.47
N ASP A 80 2.02 5.44 -19.67
CA ASP A 80 0.60 5.51 -20.01
C ASP A 80 -0.17 4.38 -19.29
N LEU A 81 -1.13 4.79 -18.46
CA LEU A 81 -2.02 3.90 -17.71
C LEU A 81 -3.49 4.13 -18.10
N GLU A 82 -3.74 4.77 -19.23
CA GLU A 82 -5.10 4.92 -19.76
C GLU A 82 -5.70 3.57 -20.12
N ILE A 83 -7.00 3.45 -19.86
CA ILE A 83 -7.76 2.21 -20.07
C ILE A 83 -8.89 2.55 -21.03
N PRO A 84 -8.97 1.89 -22.20
CA PRO A 84 -10.09 2.03 -23.12
C PRO A 84 -11.44 1.87 -22.39
N PRO A 85 -12.42 2.75 -22.65
CA PRO A 85 -13.72 2.71 -21.95
C PRO A 85 -14.41 1.34 -22.00
N THR A 86 -14.24 0.60 -23.10
CA THR A 86 -14.79 -0.74 -23.32
C THR A 86 -14.18 -1.82 -22.41
N LEU A 87 -12.95 -1.62 -21.93
CA LEU A 87 -12.21 -2.56 -21.06
C LEU A 87 -12.19 -2.10 -19.59
N LYS A 88 -12.75 -0.93 -19.30
CA LYS A 88 -12.77 -0.36 -17.96
C LYS A 88 -13.77 -1.07 -17.07
N VAL A 89 -13.27 -1.69 -15.99
CA VAL A 89 -14.13 -2.27 -14.94
C VAL A 89 -14.85 -1.14 -14.18
N PRO A 90 -16.19 -1.07 -14.19
CA PRO A 90 -16.93 0.06 -13.62
C PRO A 90 -16.88 0.09 -12.09
N GLY A 91 -16.66 -1.05 -11.43
CA GLY A 91 -16.60 -1.17 -9.99
C GLY A 91 -16.67 -2.62 -9.53
N ALA A 92 -16.88 -2.81 -8.23
CA ALA A 92 -17.08 -4.14 -7.66
C ALA A 92 -18.47 -4.69 -8.03
N LYS A 93 -18.52 -5.97 -8.42
CA LYS A 93 -19.78 -6.69 -8.65
C LYS A 93 -20.51 -6.88 -7.32
N LEU A 94 -21.83 -6.69 -7.31
CA LEU A 94 -22.65 -6.89 -6.10
C LEU A 94 -22.52 -8.32 -5.56
N LYS A 95 -22.47 -9.33 -6.44
CA LYS A 95 -22.26 -10.74 -6.05
C LYS A 95 -20.94 -10.98 -5.31
N GLY A 96 -19.90 -10.20 -5.62
CA GLY A 96 -18.58 -10.28 -4.97
C GLY A 96 -18.43 -9.37 -3.76
N MET A 97 -19.45 -8.55 -3.47
CA MET A 97 -19.41 -7.58 -2.38
C MET A 97 -19.72 -8.25 -1.05
N THR A 98 -18.82 -8.06 -0.08
CA THR A 98 -19.05 -8.45 1.32
C THR A 98 -19.10 -7.21 2.19
N GLN A 99 -19.69 -7.31 3.38
CA GLN A 99 -19.71 -6.21 4.35
C GLN A 99 -18.30 -5.66 4.63
N VAL A 100 -17.31 -6.55 4.74
CA VAL A 100 -15.91 -6.16 4.95
C VAL A 100 -15.36 -5.37 3.77
N LEU A 101 -15.67 -5.78 2.53
CA LEU A 101 -15.23 -5.09 1.32
C LEU A 101 -15.91 -3.72 1.18
N ALA A 102 -17.22 -3.65 1.41
CA ALA A 102 -17.99 -2.42 1.39
C ALA A 102 -17.46 -1.42 2.44
N TYR A 103 -17.22 -1.89 3.67
CA TYR A 103 -16.63 -1.08 4.73
C TYR A 103 -15.25 -0.54 4.33
N LYS A 104 -14.37 -1.39 3.75
CA LYS A 104 -13.06 -0.96 3.26
C LYS A 104 -13.19 0.11 2.17
N ALA A 105 -14.10 -0.05 1.21
CA ALA A 105 -14.33 0.93 0.15
C ALA A 105 -14.78 2.28 0.71
N ILE A 106 -15.80 2.28 1.59
CA ILE A 106 -16.30 3.49 2.25
C ILE A 106 -15.20 4.16 3.07
N ARG A 107 -14.41 3.37 3.82
CA ARG A 107 -13.28 3.88 4.59
C ARG A 107 -12.24 4.52 3.69
N ASN A 108 -11.82 3.86 2.61
CA ASN A 108 -10.85 4.42 1.66
C ASN A 108 -11.35 5.72 1.03
N HIS A 109 -12.64 5.76 0.64
CA HIS A 109 -13.27 6.97 0.12
C HIS A 109 -13.30 8.11 1.16
N LYS A 110 -13.60 7.81 2.43
CA LYS A 110 -13.52 8.80 3.52
C LYS A 110 -12.08 9.29 3.73
N MET A 111 -11.11 8.38 3.79
CA MET A 111 -9.68 8.71 3.95
C MET A 111 -9.15 9.60 2.82
N ALA A 112 -9.67 9.50 1.61
CA ALA A 112 -9.26 10.37 0.50
C ALA A 112 -9.75 11.82 0.64
N LYS A 113 -10.75 12.10 1.50
CA LYS A 113 -11.29 13.45 1.65
C LYS A 113 -10.37 14.32 2.50
N PRO A 114 -10.00 15.54 2.05
CA PRO A 114 -9.16 16.45 2.83
C PRO A 114 -9.71 16.72 4.24
N LYS A 115 -11.03 16.93 4.36
CA LYS A 115 -11.70 17.12 5.66
C LYS A 115 -11.46 15.96 6.63
N TYR A 116 -11.47 14.71 6.14
CA TYR A 116 -11.23 13.56 6.99
C TYR A 116 -9.76 13.45 7.38
N GLN A 117 -8.83 13.73 6.45
CA GLN A 117 -7.39 13.80 6.73
C GLN A 117 -7.07 14.87 7.77
N MET A 118 -7.64 16.08 7.64
CA MET A 118 -7.51 17.15 8.62
C MET A 118 -8.05 16.75 9.99
N ALA A 119 -9.19 16.04 10.06
CA ALA A 119 -9.73 15.53 11.32
C ALA A 119 -8.87 14.41 11.95
N LEU A 120 -8.09 13.69 11.14
CA LEU A 120 -7.10 12.72 11.60
C LEU A 120 -5.82 13.39 12.10
N ASP A 121 -5.41 14.53 11.53
CA ASP A 121 -4.28 15.33 12.01
C ASP A 121 -4.64 16.06 13.31
N ARG A 122 -4.65 15.29 14.39
CA ARG A 122 -4.94 15.78 15.73
C ARG A 122 -3.69 16.46 16.28
N ARG A 123 -3.69 17.80 16.26
CA ARG A 123 -2.61 18.64 16.81
C ARG A 123 -2.13 18.16 18.19
N ALA A 124 -3.05 17.85 19.10
CA ALA A 124 -2.71 17.38 20.44
C ALA A 124 -1.92 16.05 20.41
N THR A 125 -2.35 15.10 19.57
CA THR A 125 -1.63 13.83 19.39
C THR A 125 -0.24 14.05 18.82
N ARG A 126 -0.13 14.91 17.80
CA ARG A 126 1.16 15.25 17.20
C ARG A 126 2.11 15.89 18.21
N THR A 127 1.62 16.80 19.05
CA THR A 127 2.40 17.43 20.12
C THR A 127 2.87 16.40 21.15
N ASN A 128 1.98 15.52 21.63
CA ASN A 128 2.33 14.54 22.66
C ASN A 128 3.31 13.48 22.14
N VAL A 129 3.09 12.98 20.92
CA VAL A 129 4.03 12.07 20.25
C VAL A 129 5.37 12.78 20.01
N GLY A 130 5.36 14.02 19.52
CA GLY A 130 6.56 14.82 19.30
C GLY A 130 7.40 15.00 20.57
N ARG A 131 6.76 15.31 21.71
CA ARG A 131 7.43 15.37 23.02
C ARG A 131 8.07 14.04 23.41
N ALA A 132 7.33 12.93 23.24
CA ALA A 132 7.87 11.61 23.55
C ALA A 132 9.09 11.27 22.67
N LYS A 133 9.01 11.56 21.37
CA LYS A 133 10.13 11.37 20.42
C LYS A 133 11.34 12.23 20.78
N TYR A 134 11.12 13.49 21.13
CA TYR A 134 12.17 14.40 21.60
C TYR A 134 12.89 13.79 22.81
N MET A 135 12.16 13.34 23.83
CA MET A 135 12.77 12.71 25.01
C MET A 135 13.52 11.41 24.68
N ILE A 136 13.04 10.62 23.72
CA ILE A 136 13.75 9.42 23.25
C ILE A 136 15.08 9.83 22.60
N ASN A 137 15.07 10.88 21.76
CA ASN A 137 16.27 11.38 21.14
C ASN A 137 17.28 11.90 22.17
N GLU A 138 16.84 12.68 23.16
CA GLU A 138 17.70 13.19 24.23
C GLU A 138 18.34 12.06 25.06
N THR A 139 17.64 10.94 25.24
CA THR A 139 18.10 9.83 26.10
C THR A 139 18.86 8.74 25.36
N GLN A 140 18.59 8.54 24.07
CA GLN A 140 19.12 7.43 23.27
C GLN A 140 19.86 7.87 21.99
N GLY A 141 19.82 9.16 21.64
CA GLY A 141 20.40 9.69 20.40
C GLY A 141 19.68 9.23 19.12
N ILE A 142 18.46 8.72 19.23
CA ILE A 142 17.68 8.19 18.10
C ILE A 142 16.37 8.96 18.00
N GLU A 143 16.07 9.48 16.81
CA GLU A 143 14.74 10.01 16.49
C GLU A 143 13.88 8.92 15.81
N PRO A 144 12.95 8.27 16.54
CA PRO A 144 12.14 7.22 15.94
C PRO A 144 11.11 7.81 14.96
N SER A 145 10.74 7.08 13.91
CA SER A 145 9.56 7.44 13.11
C SER A 145 8.28 7.28 13.92
N ASP A 146 7.21 8.00 13.55
CA ASP A 146 5.89 7.84 14.17
C ASP A 146 5.40 6.39 14.07
N ARG A 147 5.71 5.72 12.96
CA ARG A 147 5.41 4.28 12.78
C ARG A 147 6.13 3.43 13.81
N LEU A 148 7.40 3.70 14.08
CA LEU A 148 8.18 2.96 15.07
C LEU A 148 7.65 3.22 16.48
N PHE A 149 7.34 4.48 16.81
CA PHE A 149 6.71 4.86 18.07
C PHE A 149 5.39 4.09 18.31
N TRP A 150 4.47 4.09 17.34
CA TRP A 150 3.20 3.36 17.51
C TRP A 150 3.37 1.84 17.52
N LYS A 151 4.39 1.31 16.82
CA LYS A 151 4.71 -0.12 16.83
C LYS A 151 5.27 -0.56 18.18
N SER A 152 6.15 0.23 18.80
CA SER A 152 6.76 -0.11 20.10
C SER A 152 5.72 -0.14 21.23
N LEU A 153 4.69 0.71 21.17
CA LEU A 153 3.54 0.66 22.10
C LEU A 153 2.76 -0.65 22.06
N ARG A 154 2.97 -1.51 21.05
CA ARG A 154 2.33 -2.82 20.95
C ARG A 154 3.23 -3.97 21.39
N HIS A 155 4.41 -3.69 21.97
CA HIS A 155 5.34 -4.70 22.42
C HIS A 155 4.71 -5.66 23.44
N LYS A 156 5.12 -6.93 23.40
CA LYS A 156 4.54 -8.01 24.22
C LYS A 156 4.80 -7.82 25.71
N ASP A 157 5.90 -7.16 26.06
CA ASP A 157 6.30 -6.89 27.45
C ASP A 157 5.35 -5.91 28.15
N PHE A 158 4.58 -5.13 27.37
CA PHE A 158 3.60 -4.24 27.94
C PHE A 158 2.26 -4.94 28.15
N SER A 159 1.72 -4.82 29.37
CA SER A 159 0.35 -5.25 29.65
C SER A 159 -0.65 -4.48 28.79
N ARG A 160 -1.81 -5.08 28.48
CA ARG A 160 -2.86 -4.41 27.70
C ARG A 160 -3.30 -3.08 28.33
N LYS A 161 -3.37 -3.02 29.67
CA LYS A 161 -3.72 -1.81 30.43
C LYS A 161 -2.69 -0.70 30.21
N TYR A 162 -1.41 -1.04 30.27
CA TYR A 162 -0.32 -0.08 30.05
C TYR A 162 -0.31 0.47 28.62
N ARG A 163 -0.47 -0.40 27.62
CA ARG A 163 -0.57 0.01 26.21
C ARG A 163 -1.75 0.96 25.97
N TYR A 164 -2.90 0.66 26.60
CA TYR A 164 -4.07 1.51 26.51
C TYR A 164 -3.86 2.86 27.19
N PHE A 165 -3.23 2.89 28.36
CA PHE A 165 -2.88 4.11 29.05
C PHE A 165 -2.00 5.02 28.18
N ILE A 166 -0.88 4.52 27.65
CA ILE A 166 -0.01 5.35 26.80
C ILE A 166 -0.74 5.80 25.53
N TRP A 167 -1.55 4.92 24.93
CA TRP A 167 -2.36 5.31 23.77
C TRP A 167 -3.29 6.48 24.09
N MET A 168 -4.00 6.41 25.23
CA MET A 168 -4.90 7.48 25.68
C MET A 168 -4.14 8.78 25.98
N THR A 169 -3.01 8.70 26.67
CA THR A 169 -2.15 9.86 26.96
C THR A 169 -1.62 10.51 25.68
N ALA A 170 -1.11 9.70 24.75
CA ALA A 170 -0.66 10.18 23.45
C ALA A 170 -1.80 10.83 22.65
N HIS A 171 -3.05 10.37 22.80
CA HIS A 171 -4.22 10.98 22.15
C HIS A 171 -4.87 12.11 22.95
N ASN A 172 -4.25 12.56 24.03
CA ASN A 172 -4.81 13.58 24.93
C ASN A 172 -6.20 13.20 25.49
N GLY A 173 -6.46 11.89 25.64
CA GLY A 173 -7.69 11.35 26.18
C GLY A 173 -7.70 11.24 27.71
N TYR A 174 -6.52 11.29 28.34
CA TYR A 174 -6.37 11.36 29.79
C TYR A 174 -5.64 12.64 30.19
N LYS A 175 -6.10 13.24 31.29
CA LYS A 175 -5.36 14.28 31.99
C LYS A 175 -4.26 13.58 32.79
N THR A 176 -3.01 13.78 32.37
CA THR A 176 -1.82 13.29 33.05
C THR A 176 -1.03 14.51 33.49
N GLY A 177 -0.82 14.62 34.80
CA GLY A 177 -0.31 15.81 35.48
C GLY A 177 -0.53 15.65 36.97
#